data_AF-A0A3N5GF24-F1
#
_entry.id   AF-A0A3N5GF24-F1
#
_cell.length_a   1.000
_cell.length_b   1.000
_cell.length_c   1.000
_cell.angle_alpha   90.00
_cell.angle_beta   90.00
_cell.angle_gamma   90.00
#
_symmetry.space_group_name_H-M   'P 1'
#
loop_
_entity.id
_entity.type
_entity.pdbx_description
1 polymer ?
#
loop_
_entity_poly.entity_id
_entity_poly.type
_entity_poly.pdbx_seq_one_letter_code
_entity_poly.pdbx_strand_id
1 'polypeptide(L)'
;MRAAIVPLLLAASLLGACTTVTNPVTGRAERTVMDERTELAQGKEAHQQVLTEYGAYANPRLQAYVNDLGQRLARQSHRAQLQWTFTVLDSPEINAFALPGGYVYVTRGIM
;
A
#
# COMPACT_ATOMS: atom_id res chain seq x y z
N MET A 1 -34.54 32.71 -4.17
CA MET A 1 -34.44 31.26 -4.51
C MET A 1 -33.01 30.77 -4.79
N ARG A 2 -32.08 31.60 -5.31
CA ARG A 2 -30.67 31.19 -5.58
C ARG A 2 -29.80 30.99 -4.32
N ALA A 3 -30.08 31.70 -3.23
CA ALA A 3 -29.26 31.68 -2.01
C ALA A 3 -29.32 30.36 -1.20
N ALA A 4 -30.38 29.56 -1.37
CA ALA A 4 -30.53 28.27 -0.68
C ALA A 4 -29.87 27.09 -1.42
N ILE A 5 -29.48 27.28 -2.69
CA ILE A 5 -28.92 26.22 -3.53
C ILE A 5 -27.45 25.94 -3.17
N VAL A 6 -26.69 26.99 -2.84
CA VAL A 6 -25.27 26.88 -2.47
C VAL A 6 -25.04 26.07 -1.19
N PRO A 7 -25.71 26.34 -0.05
CA PRO A 7 -25.54 25.53 1.15
C PRO A 7 -26.07 24.10 0.99
N LEU A 8 -27.10 23.88 0.15
CA LEU A 8 -27.64 22.54 -0.13
C LEU A 8 -26.68 21.69 -0.97
N LEU A 9 -26.01 22.29 -1.96
CA LEU A 9 -24.96 21.63 -2.76
C LEU A 9 -23.72 21.33 -1.92
N LEU A 10 -23.34 22.22 -1.00
CA LEU A 10 -22.21 22.02 -0.08
C LEU A 10 -22.50 20.90 0.95
N ALA A 11 -23.74 20.79 1.42
CA ALA A 11 -24.17 19.69 2.28
C ALA A 11 -24.22 18.35 1.53
N ALA A 12 -24.63 18.37 0.26
CA ALA A 12 -24.67 17.16 -0.58
C ALA A 12 -23.27 16.62 -0.93
N SER A 13 -22.27 17.48 -1.12
CA SER A 13 -20.89 17.05 -1.38
C SER A 13 -20.21 16.44 -0.14
N LEU A 14 -20.56 16.88 1.08
CA LEU A 14 -20.05 16.32 2.33
C LEU A 14 -20.54 14.89 2.61
N LEU A 15 -21.68 14.47 2.05
CA LEU A 15 -22.26 13.13 2.24
C LEU A 15 -21.64 12.06 1.32
N GLY A 16 -20.80 12.44 0.36
CA GLY A 16 -20.20 11.55 -0.66
C GLY A 16 -18.80 11.01 -0.35
N ALA A 17 -18.23 11.29 0.83
CA ALA A 17 -16.81 11.03 1.13
C ALA A 17 -16.43 9.55 1.37
N CYS A 18 -17.40 8.64 1.42
CA CYS A 18 -17.13 7.20 1.52
C CYS A 18 -17.17 6.57 0.12
N THR A 19 -16.05 6.00 -0.33
CA THR A 19 -16.06 5.16 -1.53
C THR A 19 -16.45 3.73 -1.14
N THR A 20 -17.10 3.03 -2.05
CA THR A 20 -17.41 1.60 -1.88
C THR A 20 -16.40 0.82 -2.71
N VAL A 21 -15.65 -0.07 -2.06
CA VAL A 21 -14.69 -0.98 -2.69
C VAL A 21 -15.15 -2.42 -2.53
N THR A 22 -14.75 -3.29 -3.45
CA THR A 22 -15.03 -4.72 -3.33
C THR A 22 -13.84 -5.38 -2.64
N ASN A 23 -14.08 -6.05 -1.52
CA ASN A 23 -13.05 -6.79 -0.82
C ASN A 23 -12.69 -8.05 -1.63
N PRO A 24 -11.42 -8.22 -2.06
CA PRO A 24 -11.02 -9.32 -2.93
C PRO A 24 -11.03 -10.69 -2.23
N VAL A 25 -11.10 -10.73 -0.89
CA VAL A 25 -11.17 -11.96 -0.10
C VAL A 25 -12.63 -12.40 0.10
N THR A 26 -13.49 -11.47 0.51
CA THR A 26 -14.88 -11.79 0.89
C THR A 26 -15.89 -11.60 -0.25
N GLY A 27 -15.50 -10.87 -1.30
CA GLY A 27 -16.39 -10.45 -2.39
C GLY A 27 -17.44 -9.41 -1.98
N ARG A 28 -17.40 -8.91 -0.74
CA ARG A 28 -18.38 -7.96 -0.21
C ARG A 28 -18.01 -6.52 -0.57
N ALA A 29 -19.03 -5.72 -0.80
CA ALA A 29 -18.90 -4.27 -0.89
C ALA A 29 -18.65 -3.71 0.51
N GLU A 30 -17.50 -3.06 0.70
CA GLU A 30 -17.07 -2.44 1.95
C GLU A 30 -16.87 -0.94 1.71
N ARG A 31 -17.16 -0.14 2.73
CA ARG A 31 -16.91 1.31 2.67
C ARG A 31 -15.49 1.59 3.13
N THR A 32 -14.75 2.36 2.35
CA THR A 32 -13.40 2.82 2.66
C THR A 32 -13.27 4.31 2.38
N VAL A 33 -12.29 4.94 3.02
CA VAL A 33 -11.89 6.33 2.75
C VAL A 33 -10.80 6.39 1.66
N MET A 34 -10.19 5.24 1.34
CA MET A 34 -9.08 5.12 0.39
C MET A 34 -9.41 4.07 -0.66
N ASP A 35 -9.53 4.50 -1.90
CA ASP A 35 -9.65 3.59 -3.05
C ASP A 35 -8.26 3.08 -3.49
N GLU A 36 -8.24 2.08 -4.37
CA GLU A 36 -6.99 1.45 -4.81
C GLU A 36 -6.06 2.43 -5.55
N ARG A 37 -6.61 3.37 -6.30
CA ARG A 37 -5.80 4.38 -7.01
C ARG A 37 -5.06 5.27 -6.01
N THR A 38 -5.74 5.71 -4.96
CA THR A 38 -5.15 6.52 -3.89
C THR A 38 -4.14 5.71 -3.10
N GLU A 39 -4.47 4.45 -2.78
CA GLU A 39 -3.58 3.49 -2.10
C GLU A 39 -2.24 3.36 -2.85
N LEU A 40 -2.29 3.14 -4.17
CA LEU A 40 -1.11 3.01 -5.03
C LEU A 40 -0.25 4.29 -5.04
N ALA A 41 -0.89 5.45 -5.16
CA ALA A 41 -0.20 6.73 -5.21
C ALA A 41 0.54 7.04 -3.91
N GLN A 42 -0.14 6.86 -2.77
CA GLN A 42 0.45 7.08 -1.44
C GLN A 42 1.56 6.06 -1.15
N GLY A 43 1.35 4.79 -1.53
CA GLY A 43 2.37 3.75 -1.42
C GLY A 43 3.67 4.11 -2.10
N LYS A 44 3.60 4.64 -3.33
CA LYS A 44 4.76 5.07 -4.09
C LYS A 44 5.51 6.23 -3.42
N GLU A 45 4.79 7.20 -2.87
CA GLU A 45 5.38 8.32 -2.14
C GLU A 45 6.08 7.84 -0.86
N ALA A 46 5.38 7.06 -0.04
CA ALA A 46 5.92 6.50 1.19
C ALA A 46 7.11 5.56 0.94
N HIS A 47 7.14 4.85 -0.18
CA HIS A 47 8.30 4.05 -0.59
C HIS A 47 9.58 4.88 -0.71
N GLN A 48 9.52 6.08 -1.28
CA GLN A 48 10.69 6.96 -1.37
C GLN A 48 11.15 7.42 0.02
N GLN A 49 10.20 7.68 0.93
CA GLN A 49 10.51 8.07 2.30
C GLN A 49 11.21 6.93 3.07
N VAL A 50 10.71 5.70 2.96
CA VAL A 50 11.34 4.51 3.57
C VAL A 50 12.77 4.30 3.05
N LEU A 51 12.99 4.41 1.74
CA LEU A 51 14.34 4.27 1.18
C LEU A 51 15.29 5.38 1.65
N THR A 52 14.77 6.58 1.88
CA THR A 52 15.56 7.71 2.40
C THR A 52 15.93 7.50 3.87
N GLU A 53 15.01 6.96 4.67
CA GLU A 53 15.18 6.75 6.10
C GLU A 53 16.09 5.55 6.41
N TYR A 54 15.84 4.41 5.80
CA TYR A 54 16.50 3.15 6.16
C TYR A 54 17.63 2.75 5.22
N GLY A 55 17.60 3.22 3.96
CA GLY A 55 18.49 2.74 2.91
C GLY A 55 18.19 1.29 2.48
N ALA A 56 18.56 0.96 1.24
CA ALA A 56 18.53 -0.42 0.76
C ALA A 56 19.81 -1.15 1.18
N TYR A 57 19.68 -2.37 1.67
CA TYR A 57 20.83 -3.17 2.07
C TYR A 57 21.61 -3.65 0.84
N ALA A 58 22.92 -3.37 0.82
CA ALA A 58 23.81 -3.64 -0.31
C ALA A 58 24.19 -5.12 -0.45
N ASN A 59 23.20 -6.01 -0.62
CA ASN A 59 23.41 -7.44 -0.82
C ASN A 59 22.48 -7.98 -1.93
N PRO A 60 22.96 -8.02 -3.19
CA PRO A 60 22.14 -8.44 -4.33
C PRO A 60 21.62 -9.87 -4.24
N ARG A 61 22.40 -10.79 -3.65
CA ARG A 61 21.99 -12.21 -3.51
C ARG A 61 20.82 -12.33 -2.56
N LEU A 62 20.90 -11.65 -1.43
CA LEU A 62 19.86 -11.66 -0.44
C LEU A 62 18.59 -10.94 -0.93
N GLN A 63 18.76 -9.80 -1.58
CA GLN A 63 17.66 -9.07 -2.21
C GLN A 63 16.95 -9.93 -3.27
N ALA A 64 17.69 -10.70 -4.07
CA ALA A 64 17.12 -11.64 -5.04
C ALA A 64 16.35 -12.77 -4.36
N TYR A 65 16.88 -13.34 -3.28
CA TYR A 65 16.21 -14.37 -2.49
C TYR A 65 14.88 -13.89 -1.91
N VAL A 66 14.89 -12.73 -1.23
CA VAL A 66 13.69 -12.15 -0.62
C VAL A 66 12.66 -11.81 -1.69
N ASN A 67 13.08 -11.24 -2.82
CA ASN A 67 12.17 -10.95 -3.92
C ASN A 67 11.58 -12.23 -4.52
N ASP A 68 12.38 -13.26 -4.84
CA ASP A 68 11.84 -14.51 -5.40
C ASP A 68 10.81 -15.17 -4.46
N LEU A 69 11.13 -15.26 -3.17
CA LEU A 69 10.23 -15.80 -2.16
C LEU A 69 8.95 -14.96 -2.06
N GLY A 70 9.10 -13.64 -1.93
CA GLY A 70 7.98 -12.71 -1.84
C GLY A 70 7.05 -12.80 -3.05
N GLN A 71 7.60 -12.85 -4.26
CA GLN A 71 6.82 -12.98 -5.49
C GLN A 71 6.10 -14.33 -5.58
N ARG A 72 6.72 -15.43 -5.11
CA ARG A 72 6.04 -16.74 -5.01
C ARG A 72 4.82 -16.69 -4.09
N LEU A 73 4.94 -16.02 -2.94
CA LEU A 73 3.84 -15.85 -1.98
C LEU A 73 2.76 -14.92 -2.52
N ALA A 74 3.15 -13.78 -3.09
CA ALA A 74 2.24 -12.77 -3.64
C ALA A 74 1.31 -13.33 -4.74
N ARG A 75 1.83 -14.22 -5.60
CA ARG A 75 1.05 -14.90 -6.64
C ARG A 75 -0.08 -15.80 -6.10
N GLN A 76 0.02 -16.24 -4.85
CA GLN A 76 -1.01 -17.03 -4.18
C GLN A 76 -2.02 -16.17 -3.39
N SER A 77 -1.84 -14.85 -3.37
CA SER A 77 -2.73 -13.94 -2.66
C SER A 77 -3.98 -13.58 -3.47
N HIS A 78 -4.98 -13.04 -2.80
CA HIS A 78 -6.19 -12.47 -3.44
C HIS A 78 -5.89 -11.21 -4.28
N ARG A 79 -4.65 -10.67 -4.24
CA ARG A 79 -4.18 -9.53 -5.04
C ARG A 79 -2.98 -9.93 -5.92
N ALA A 80 -3.06 -11.09 -6.57
CA ALA A 80 -1.99 -11.60 -7.45
C ALA A 80 -1.65 -10.68 -8.64
N GLN A 81 -2.56 -9.78 -9.02
CA GLN A 81 -2.38 -8.81 -10.11
C GLN A 81 -1.70 -7.50 -9.66
N LEU A 82 -1.55 -7.28 -8.35
CA LEU A 82 -0.87 -6.10 -7.80
C LEU A 82 0.63 -6.18 -8.10
N GLN A 83 1.25 -5.04 -8.37
CA GLN A 83 2.71 -4.97 -8.53
C GLN A 83 3.39 -5.00 -7.17
N TRP A 84 3.87 -6.17 -6.77
CA TRP A 84 4.57 -6.33 -5.49
C TRP A 84 6.04 -5.97 -5.60
N THR A 85 6.55 -5.21 -4.63
CA THR A 85 7.95 -4.81 -4.49
C THR A 85 8.45 -5.25 -3.11
N PHE A 86 9.49 -6.07 -3.08
CA PHE A 86 10.11 -6.53 -1.84
C PHE A 86 11.49 -5.91 -1.70
N THR A 87 11.80 -5.29 -0.56
CA THR A 87 13.07 -4.61 -0.33
C THR A 87 13.68 -5.02 1.00
N VAL A 88 14.98 -5.33 0.98
CA VAL A 88 15.76 -5.53 2.20
C VAL A 88 16.33 -4.19 2.64
N LEU A 89 16.00 -3.77 3.86
CA LEU A 89 16.43 -2.50 4.45
C LEU A 89 17.69 -2.65 5.28
N ASP A 90 18.57 -1.64 5.24
CA ASP A 90 19.83 -1.61 5.99
C ASP A 90 19.62 -1.17 7.45
N SER A 91 18.83 -1.94 8.20
CA SER A 91 18.57 -1.71 9.62
C SER A 91 18.86 -2.97 10.46
N PRO A 92 19.57 -2.84 11.60
CA PRO A 92 19.80 -3.94 12.53
C PRO A 92 18.56 -4.31 13.36
N GLU A 93 17.47 -3.53 13.27
CA GLU A 93 16.23 -3.85 13.97
C GLU A 93 15.66 -5.18 13.46
N ILE A 94 14.91 -5.88 14.32
CA ILE A 94 14.21 -7.11 13.97
C ILE A 94 12.79 -6.70 13.57
N ASN A 95 12.54 -6.48 12.27
CA ASN A 95 11.27 -5.95 11.80
C ASN A 95 10.94 -6.35 10.35
N ALA A 96 9.65 -6.37 10.03
CA ALA A 96 9.12 -6.49 8.68
C ALA A 96 7.76 -5.78 8.62
N PHE A 97 7.52 -4.99 7.57
CA PHE A 97 6.29 -4.22 7.42
C PHE A 97 5.92 -4.04 5.95
N ALA A 98 4.66 -3.66 5.70
CA ALA A 98 4.14 -3.41 4.36
C ALA A 98 3.51 -2.03 4.27
N LEU A 99 3.58 -1.44 3.08
CA LEU A 99 2.92 -0.19 2.75
C LEU A 99 1.83 -0.41 1.70
N PRO A 100 0.87 0.54 1.60
CA PRO A 100 -0.10 0.62 0.51
C PRO A 100 0.52 0.35 -0.86
N GLY A 101 -0.21 -0.29 -1.76
CA GLY A 101 0.21 -0.45 -3.15
C GLY A 101 1.26 -1.52 -3.42
N GLY A 102 1.49 -2.45 -2.47
CA GLY A 102 2.25 -3.67 -2.71
C GLY A 102 3.73 -3.60 -2.35
N TYR A 103 4.15 -2.64 -1.51
CA TYR A 103 5.52 -2.57 -1.03
C TYR A 103 5.67 -3.34 0.29
N VAL A 104 6.67 -4.20 0.37
CA VAL A 104 6.98 -5.01 1.56
C VAL A 104 8.47 -4.88 1.87
N TYR A 105 8.77 -4.69 3.15
CA TYR A 105 10.11 -4.47 3.64
C TYR A 105 10.48 -5.48 4.72
N VAL A 106 11.73 -5.91 4.68
CA VAL A 106 12.35 -6.72 5.73
C VAL A 106 13.67 -6.07 6.12
N THR A 107 13.94 -5.94 7.41
CA THR A 107 15.20 -5.36 7.88
C THR A 107 16.28 -6.43 7.94
N ARG A 108 17.55 -6.05 7.79
CA ARG A 108 18.63 -7.05 7.88
C ARG A 108 18.75 -7.72 9.25
N GLY A 109 18.22 -7.12 10.32
CA GLY A 109 18.21 -7.73 11.65
C GLY A 109 17.29 -8.93 11.80
N ILE A 110 16.30 -9.13 10.91
CA ILE A 110 15.37 -10.27 10.99
C ILE A 110 15.93 -11.59 10.42
N MET A 111 17.16 -11.59 9.89
CA MET A 111 17.80 -12.74 9.21
C MET A 111 19.09 -13.14 9.91
#